data_AF-C8PN60-F1
#
_entry.id   AF-C8PN60-F1
#
_cell.length_a   1.000
_cell.length_b   1.000
_cell.length_c   1.000
_cell.angle_alpha   90.00
_cell.angle_beta   90.00
_cell.angle_gamma   90.00
#
_symmetry.space_group_name_H-M   'P 1'
#
loop_
_entity.id
_entity.type
_entity.pdbx_description
1 polymer ?
#
loop_
_entity_poly.entity_id
_entity_poly.type
_entity_poly.pdbx_seq_one_letter_code
_entity_poly.pdbx_strand_id
1 'polypeptide(L)'
;MNFFLSTPYPSNKDGSLVCTIAAPIYGKDKTIIGTIATVYDGLKIYETIRNIKIGETGEVYILDQNGVTIADSNVALIYSQENSYIKSQSDKSLESVGLFEHKAVQSASSGSGSYKYEGANKRRRIRKDPDNGLDTYYNRLSAKIHGCS
;
A
#
# COMPACT_ATOMS: atom_id res chain seq x y z
N MET A 1 8.42 -20.71 7.35
CA MET A 1 7.56 -20.18 8.43
C MET A 1 6.66 -19.17 7.76
N ASN A 2 5.36 -19.43 7.72
CA ASN A 2 4.41 -18.57 7.03
C ASN A 2 3.86 -17.63 8.10
N PHE A 3 4.20 -16.35 8.03
CA PHE A 3 3.51 -15.35 8.84
C PHE A 3 2.43 -14.69 7.97
N PHE A 4 1.72 -13.71 8.48
CA PHE A 4 0.75 -12.85 7.83
C PHE A 4 1.01 -11.42 8.30
N LEU A 5 1.20 -10.47 7.39
CA LEU A 5 1.19 -9.05 7.71
C LEU A 5 -0.10 -8.41 7.18
N SER A 6 -0.81 -7.68 8.03
CA SER A 6 -1.93 -6.86 7.60
C SER A 6 -1.46 -5.56 6.96
N THR A 7 -2.28 -5.00 6.08
CA THR A 7 -2.22 -3.56 5.79
C THR A 7 -2.63 -2.75 7.04
N PRO A 8 -2.35 -1.44 7.10
CA PRO A 8 -2.78 -0.60 8.22
C PRO A 8 -4.30 -0.54 8.33
N TYR A 9 -4.82 -0.71 9.54
CA TYR A 9 -6.27 -0.67 9.82
C TYR A 9 -6.58 -0.01 11.17
N PRO A 10 -7.77 0.58 11.35
CA PRO A 10 -8.20 1.10 12.64
C PRO A 10 -8.41 -0.03 13.65
N SER A 11 -7.75 0.08 14.79
CA SER A 11 -7.88 -0.84 15.92
C SER A 11 -9.31 -0.82 16.48
N ASN A 12 -9.91 -1.99 16.67
CA ASN A 12 -11.22 -2.11 17.33
C ASN A 12 -11.20 -1.66 18.80
N LYS A 13 -10.01 -1.53 19.41
CA LYS A 13 -9.86 -1.14 20.82
C LYS A 13 -10.13 0.35 21.03
N ASP A 14 -9.58 1.19 20.15
CA ASP A 14 -9.49 2.63 20.37
C ASP A 14 -9.44 3.45 19.07
N GLY A 15 -9.54 2.82 17.89
CA GLY A 15 -9.45 3.47 16.59
C GLY A 15 -8.04 3.84 16.16
N SER A 16 -6.99 3.54 16.96
CA SER A 16 -5.61 3.78 16.55
C SER A 16 -5.26 2.99 15.29
N LEU A 17 -4.48 3.58 14.37
CA LEU A 17 -4.05 2.88 13.17
C LEU A 17 -2.95 1.88 13.51
N VAL A 18 -3.16 0.61 13.19
CA VAL A 18 -2.27 -0.49 13.55
C VAL A 18 -2.00 -1.44 12.38
N CYS A 19 -0.90 -2.18 12.48
CA CYS A 19 -0.60 -3.33 11.64
C CYS A 19 -0.42 -4.58 12.51
N THR A 20 -0.78 -5.75 12.00
CA THR A 20 -0.65 -7.03 12.71
C THR A 20 0.23 -7.99 11.93
N ILE A 21 1.24 -8.55 12.60
CA ILE A 21 1.99 -9.72 12.15
C ILE A 21 1.43 -10.93 12.88
N ALA A 22 1.02 -11.97 12.17
CA ALA A 22 0.45 -13.20 12.73
C ALA A 22 1.13 -14.44 12.17
N ALA A 23 1.41 -15.45 12.97
CA ALA A 23 1.92 -16.73 12.51
C ALA A 23 1.03 -17.87 13.05
N PRO A 24 0.64 -18.85 12.21
CA PRO A 24 -0.13 -19.99 12.66
C PRO A 24 0.73 -20.91 13.53
N ILE A 25 0.10 -21.47 14.56
CA ILE A 25 0.64 -22.57 15.35
C ILE A 25 0.09 -23.86 14.76
N TYR A 26 0.98 -24.78 14.39
CA TYR A 26 0.58 -26.05 13.78
C TYR A 26 0.57 -27.21 14.77
N GLY A 27 -0.47 -28.03 14.71
CA GLY A 27 -0.53 -29.34 15.36
C GLY A 27 0.33 -30.38 14.63
N LYS A 28 0.36 -31.61 15.18
CA LYS A 28 1.21 -32.70 14.65
C LYS A 28 0.88 -33.10 13.20
N ASP A 29 -0.35 -32.86 12.76
CA ASP A 29 -0.89 -33.15 11.43
C ASP A 29 -0.89 -31.92 10.49
N LYS A 30 -0.13 -30.86 10.83
CA LYS A 30 -0.11 -29.57 10.12
C LYS A 30 -1.47 -28.86 10.08
N THR A 31 -2.40 -29.20 10.97
CA THR A 31 -3.60 -28.37 11.20
C THR A 31 -3.23 -27.10 11.94
N ILE A 32 -3.87 -25.97 11.60
CA ILE A 32 -3.72 -24.72 12.36
C ILE A 32 -4.53 -24.88 13.65
N ILE A 33 -3.84 -24.92 14.79
CA ILE A 33 -4.45 -25.07 16.12
C ILE A 33 -4.44 -23.78 16.93
N GLY A 34 -3.82 -22.73 16.39
CA GLY A 34 -3.75 -21.42 17.04
C GLY A 34 -3.01 -20.40 16.18
N THR A 35 -2.86 -19.18 16.69
CA THR A 35 -2.12 -18.11 16.03
C THR A 35 -1.43 -17.26 17.09
N ILE A 36 -0.17 -16.92 16.85
CA ILE A 36 0.55 -15.89 17.61
C ILE A 36 0.49 -14.62 16.78
N ALA A 37 0.02 -13.51 17.36
CA ALA A 37 -0.06 -12.23 16.69
C ALA A 37 0.62 -11.13 17.50
N THR A 38 1.20 -10.16 16.80
CA THR A 38 1.78 -8.96 17.38
C THR A 38 1.28 -7.74 16.62
N VAL A 39 0.81 -6.75 17.37
CA VAL A 39 0.26 -5.49 16.85
C VAL A 39 1.33 -4.40 16.96
N TYR A 40 1.53 -3.65 15.89
CA TYR A 40 2.46 -2.54 15.78
C TYR A 40 1.76 -1.28 15.30
N ASP A 41 2.45 -0.15 15.39
CA ASP A 41 2.01 1.12 14.79
C ASP A 41 1.75 0.95 13.28
N GLY A 42 0.60 1.44 12.82
CA GLY A 42 0.17 1.34 11.41
C GLY A 42 1.05 2.10 10.44
N LEU A 43 1.87 3.05 10.91
CA LEU A 43 2.83 3.80 10.10
C LEU A 43 4.13 3.03 9.83
N LYS A 44 4.29 1.81 10.37
CA LYS A 44 5.52 1.03 10.18
C LYS A 44 5.86 0.78 8.72
N ILE A 45 4.86 0.67 7.85
CA ILE A 45 5.06 0.53 6.40
C ILE A 45 5.57 1.85 5.80
N TYR A 46 5.00 2.99 6.18
CA TYR A 46 5.49 4.32 5.77
C TYR A 46 6.95 4.56 6.17
N GLU A 47 7.36 4.11 7.35
CA GLU A 47 8.75 4.23 7.79
C GLU A 47 9.77 3.57 6.84
N THR A 48 9.34 2.56 6.05
CA THR A 48 10.22 1.90 5.07
C THR A 48 10.48 2.75 3.83
N ILE A 49 9.64 3.76 3.55
CA ILE A 49 9.76 4.61 2.36
C ILE A 49 10.02 6.08 2.67
N ARG A 50 9.83 6.53 3.92
CA ARG A 50 9.90 7.95 4.31
C ARG A 50 11.19 8.68 3.96
N ASN A 51 12.31 7.95 3.85
CA ASN A 51 13.63 8.52 3.55
C ASN A 51 14.03 8.37 2.08
N ILE A 52 13.15 7.82 1.24
CA ILE A 52 13.43 7.69 -0.20
C ILE A 52 13.21 9.05 -0.85
N LYS A 53 14.27 9.57 -1.49
CA LYS A 53 14.23 10.79 -2.28
C LYS A 53 14.36 10.45 -3.76
N ILE A 54 13.52 11.04 -4.60
CA ILE A 54 13.57 10.89 -6.06
C ILE A 54 13.73 12.27 -6.67
N GLY A 55 14.93 12.60 -7.15
CA GLY A 55 15.23 13.96 -7.57
C GLY A 55 14.93 14.97 -6.45
N GLU A 56 14.55 16.19 -6.82
CA GLU A 56 14.24 17.27 -5.87
C GLU A 56 12.79 17.23 -5.34
N THR A 57 11.87 16.70 -6.14
CA THR A 57 10.41 16.84 -5.96
C THR A 57 9.66 15.53 -6.07
N GLY A 58 10.35 14.43 -6.35
CA GLY A 58 9.73 13.15 -6.60
C GLY A 58 9.27 12.47 -5.31
N GLU A 59 8.11 11.83 -5.40
CA GLU A 59 7.42 11.21 -4.28
C GLU A 59 7.35 9.69 -4.44
N VAL A 60 7.28 9.01 -3.29
CA VAL A 60 7.05 7.57 -3.20
C VAL A 60 5.88 7.31 -2.27
N TYR A 61 4.98 6.46 -2.72
CA TYR A 61 3.89 5.94 -1.93
C TYR A 61 3.61 4.48 -2.31
N ILE A 62 2.87 3.78 -1.45
CA ILE A 62 2.50 2.38 -1.64
C ILE A 62 0.97 2.24 -1.54
N LEU A 63 0.42 1.55 -2.54
CA LEU A 63 -0.98 1.14 -2.58
C LEU A 63 -1.12 -0.34 -2.25
N ASP A 64 -2.23 -0.70 -1.60
CA ASP A 64 -2.62 -2.08 -1.43
C ASP A 64 -3.29 -2.67 -2.69
N GLN A 65 -3.60 -3.98 -2.68
CA GLN A 65 -4.30 -4.68 -3.77
C GLN A 65 -5.68 -4.11 -4.16
N ASN A 66 -6.30 -3.32 -3.29
CA ASN A 66 -7.58 -2.65 -3.57
C ASN A 66 -7.38 -1.20 -4.05
N GLY A 67 -6.15 -0.70 -4.04
CA GLY A 67 -5.81 0.69 -4.35
C GLY A 67 -5.92 1.64 -3.14
N VAL A 68 -5.95 1.10 -1.92
CA VAL A 68 -5.91 1.90 -0.69
C VAL A 68 -4.48 2.35 -0.42
N THR A 69 -4.31 3.60 -0.02
CA THR A 69 -3.02 4.18 0.36
C THR A 69 -2.59 3.64 1.72
N ILE A 70 -1.43 2.99 1.77
CA ILE A 70 -0.92 2.37 3.00
C ILE A 70 0.47 2.83 3.42
N ALA A 71 1.12 3.64 2.58
CA ALA A 71 2.32 4.37 2.92
C ALA A 71 2.42 5.60 2.04
N ASP A 72 2.43 6.79 2.64
CA ASP A 72 2.56 8.07 1.97
C ASP A 72 3.18 9.10 2.93
N SER A 73 3.92 10.07 2.39
CA SER A 73 4.41 11.23 3.15
C SER A 73 3.28 12.05 3.78
N ASN A 74 2.12 12.13 3.13
CA ASN A 74 0.90 12.65 3.70
C ASN A 74 0.18 11.54 4.48
N VAL A 75 0.55 11.39 5.75
CA VAL A 75 0.02 10.32 6.62
C VAL A 75 -1.50 10.36 6.77
N ALA A 76 -2.15 11.51 6.54
CA ALA A 76 -3.61 11.60 6.58
C ALA A 76 -4.28 10.68 5.55
N LEU A 77 -3.65 10.45 4.40
CA LEU A 77 -4.14 9.52 3.37
C LEU A 77 -4.10 8.06 3.83
N ILE A 78 -3.15 7.73 4.71
CA ILE A 78 -3.06 6.40 5.34
C ILE A 78 -4.17 6.25 6.38
N TYR A 79 -4.31 7.25 7.26
CA TYR A 79 -5.34 7.24 8.31
C TYR A 79 -6.77 7.20 7.74
N SER A 80 -7.02 7.91 6.63
CA SER A 80 -8.33 7.89 5.95
C SER A 80 -8.54 6.66 5.07
N GLN A 81 -7.55 5.76 4.97
CA GLN A 81 -7.56 4.62 4.05
C GLN A 81 -7.93 5.05 2.63
N GLU A 82 -7.31 6.14 2.16
CA GLU A 82 -7.68 6.82 0.92
C GLU A 82 -7.54 5.89 -0.30
N ASN A 83 -8.56 5.90 -1.15
CA ASN A 83 -8.52 5.28 -2.47
C ASN A 83 -8.92 6.32 -3.52
N SER A 84 -7.93 6.84 -4.26
CA SER A 84 -8.15 7.92 -5.24
C SER A 84 -9.11 7.51 -6.35
N TYR A 85 -9.14 6.23 -6.73
CA TYR A 85 -10.07 5.74 -7.75
C TYR A 85 -11.52 5.80 -7.24
N ILE A 86 -11.77 5.36 -6.01
CA ILE A 86 -13.10 5.46 -5.41
C ILE A 86 -13.50 6.93 -5.22
N LYS A 87 -12.61 7.75 -4.66
CA LYS A 87 -12.86 9.18 -4.43
C LYS A 87 -13.10 9.94 -5.72
N SER A 88 -12.51 9.51 -6.84
CA SER A 88 -12.72 10.13 -8.14
C SER A 88 -14.15 10.06 -8.68
N GLN A 89 -14.97 9.16 -8.13
CA GLN A 89 -16.40 9.09 -8.47
C GLN A 89 -17.17 10.33 -8.00
N SER A 90 -16.75 10.93 -6.89
CA SER A 90 -17.31 12.16 -6.33
C SER A 90 -16.45 13.40 -6.61
N ASP A 91 -15.14 13.24 -6.80
CA ASP A 91 -14.19 14.33 -7.03
C ASP A 91 -13.51 14.18 -8.39
N LYS A 92 -13.99 14.93 -9.39
CA LYS A 92 -13.47 14.86 -10.76
C LYS A 92 -12.02 15.32 -10.90
N SER A 93 -11.47 16.06 -9.93
CA SER A 93 -10.05 16.44 -9.96
C SER A 93 -9.13 15.21 -9.84
N LEU A 94 -9.63 14.11 -9.26
CA LEU A 94 -8.88 12.88 -9.04
C LEU A 94 -9.06 11.84 -10.15
N GLU A 95 -9.93 12.06 -11.14
CA GLU A 95 -10.27 11.04 -12.16
C GLU A 95 -9.04 10.51 -12.90
N SER A 96 -8.13 11.39 -13.32
CA SER A 96 -6.94 10.95 -14.05
C SER A 96 -5.94 10.20 -13.17
N VAL A 97 -5.73 10.61 -11.91
CA VAL A 97 -4.80 9.92 -11.00
C VAL A 97 -5.40 8.61 -10.49
N GLY A 98 -6.68 8.63 -10.13
CA GLY A 98 -7.42 7.45 -9.67
C GLY A 98 -7.49 6.36 -10.74
N LEU A 99 -7.75 6.72 -12.00
CA LEU A 99 -7.74 5.73 -13.09
C LEU A 99 -6.34 5.17 -13.36
N PHE A 100 -5.30 6.00 -13.24
CA PHE A 100 -3.92 5.55 -13.37
C PHE A 100 -3.57 4.55 -12.26
N GLU A 101 -3.88 4.88 -11.01
CA GLU A 101 -3.64 4.03 -9.85
C GLU A 101 -4.43 2.72 -9.94
N HIS A 102 -5.70 2.77 -10.35
CA HIS A 102 -6.52 1.58 -10.55
C HIS A 102 -5.91 0.62 -11.58
N LYS A 103 -5.44 1.15 -12.72
CA LYS A 103 -4.73 0.37 -13.74
C LYS A 103 -3.41 -0.18 -13.21
N ALA A 104 -2.67 0.61 -12.42
CA ALA A 104 -1.41 0.18 -11.82
C ALA A 104 -1.61 -0.99 -10.85
N VAL A 105 -2.63 -0.91 -10.00
CA VAL A 105 -3.02 -1.96 -9.05
C VAL A 105 -3.39 -3.25 -9.78
N GLN A 106 -4.15 -3.17 -10.88
CA GLN A 106 -4.57 -4.32 -11.69
C GLN A 106 -3.48 -4.93 -12.58
N SER A 107 -2.41 -4.18 -12.87
CA SER A 107 -1.32 -4.69 -13.70
C SER A 107 -0.60 -5.87 -13.03
N ALA A 108 -0.26 -6.90 -13.80
CA ALA A 108 0.56 -8.02 -13.33
C ALA A 108 2.08 -7.68 -13.32
N SER A 109 2.49 -6.61 -14.00
CA SER A 109 3.90 -6.27 -14.20
C SER A 109 4.23 -4.82 -13.82
N SER A 110 5.50 -4.62 -13.49
CA SER A 110 6.08 -3.28 -13.33
C SER A 110 6.00 -2.49 -14.62
N GLY A 111 5.93 -1.17 -14.54
CA GLY A 111 5.78 -0.32 -15.72
C GLY A 111 5.93 1.17 -15.44
N SER A 112 5.39 1.98 -16.33
CA SER A 112 5.31 3.43 -16.13
C SER A 112 4.09 3.97 -16.86
N GLY A 113 3.65 5.16 -16.47
CA GLY A 113 2.61 5.87 -17.18
C GLY A 113 2.55 7.34 -16.80
N SER A 114 1.64 8.04 -17.46
CA SER A 114 1.40 9.47 -17.30
C SER A 114 -0.04 9.73 -16.93
N TYR A 115 -0.25 10.77 -16.13
CA TYR A 115 -1.56 11.17 -15.65
C TYR A 115 -1.58 12.69 -15.46
N LYS A 116 -2.77 13.28 -15.38
CA LYS A 116 -2.96 14.69 -15.04
C LYS A 116 -3.29 14.82 -13.57
N TYR A 117 -2.68 15.80 -12.92
CA TYR A 117 -3.00 16.19 -11.54
C TYR A 117 -2.74 17.68 -11.38
N GLU A 118 -3.72 18.41 -10.82
CA GLU A 118 -3.65 19.87 -10.66
C GLU A 118 -3.27 20.62 -11.96
N GLY A 119 -3.78 20.15 -13.09
CA GLY A 119 -3.49 20.74 -14.41
C GLY A 119 -2.13 20.39 -15.02
N ALA A 120 -1.22 19.75 -14.27
CA ALA A 120 0.08 19.32 -14.76
C ALA A 120 0.07 17.85 -15.25
N ASN A 121 0.78 17.58 -16.35
CA ASN A 121 1.07 16.20 -16.77
C ASN A 121 2.22 15.65 -15.92
N LYS A 122 1.96 14.61 -15.14
CA LYS A 122 2.95 13.93 -14.30
C LYS A 122 3.26 12.55 -14.86
N ARG A 123 4.48 12.05 -14.62
CA ARG A 123 4.89 10.67 -14.95
C ARG A 123 5.24 9.91 -13.70
N ARG A 124 4.82 8.64 -13.65
CA ARG A 124 5.06 7.73 -12.52
C ARG A 124 5.60 6.40 -13.02
N ARG A 125 6.55 5.82 -12.28
CA ARG A 125 7.00 4.43 -12.45
C ARG A 125 6.31 3.55 -11.42
N ILE A 126 5.83 2.40 -11.87
CA ILE A 126 5.16 1.38 -11.06
C ILE A 126 6.15 0.25 -10.88
N ARG A 127 6.48 -0.07 -9.62
CA ARG A 127 7.16 -1.30 -9.27
C ARG A 127 6.16 -2.26 -8.64
N LYS A 128 6.04 -3.43 -9.25
CA LYS A 128 5.43 -4.63 -8.67
C LYS A 128 6.56 -5.42 -8.01
N ASP A 129 6.43 -5.70 -6.73
CA ASP A 129 7.33 -6.62 -6.06
C ASP A 129 6.77 -8.03 -6.27
N PRO A 130 7.51 -8.96 -6.91
CA PRO A 130 7.03 -10.32 -7.13
C PRO A 130 6.88 -11.07 -5.80
N ASP A 131 5.87 -11.94 -5.73
CA ASP A 131 5.59 -12.83 -4.60
C ASP A 131 6.74 -13.84 -4.42
N ASN A 132 7.82 -13.42 -3.76
CA ASN A 132 9.07 -14.17 -3.65
C ASN A 132 9.16 -15.08 -2.41
N GLY A 133 8.06 -15.66 -1.92
CA GLY A 133 8.13 -16.71 -0.89
C GLY A 133 8.68 -16.30 0.49
N LEU A 134 8.86 -15.00 0.75
CA LEU A 134 8.79 -14.44 2.10
C LEU A 134 7.31 -14.23 2.41
N ASP A 135 6.61 -15.35 2.63
CA ASP A 135 5.16 -15.41 2.78
C ASP A 135 4.67 -14.28 3.71
N THR A 136 4.02 -13.30 3.09
CA THR A 136 3.13 -12.24 3.60
C THR A 136 3.60 -10.83 3.87
N TYR A 137 4.86 -10.44 3.65
CA TYR A 137 5.21 -9.02 3.83
C TYR A 137 4.84 -8.15 2.61
N TYR A 138 4.69 -8.74 1.42
CA TYR A 138 4.49 -7.98 0.17
C TYR A 138 3.30 -8.44 -0.71
N ASN A 139 2.63 -9.56 -0.42
CA ASN A 139 1.50 -10.06 -1.23
C ASN A 139 0.25 -9.14 -1.25
N ARG A 140 0.29 -8.00 -0.56
CA ARG A 140 -0.78 -6.99 -0.59
C ARG A 140 -0.29 -5.61 -1.04
N LEU A 141 0.97 -5.45 -1.45
CA LEU A 141 1.47 -4.18 -2.00
C LEU A 141 1.35 -4.24 -3.51
N SER A 142 0.31 -3.60 -4.03
CA SER A 142 0.00 -3.68 -5.45
C SER A 142 0.90 -2.78 -6.28
N ALA A 143 1.40 -1.68 -5.73
CA ALA A 143 2.27 -0.79 -6.49
C ALA A 143 3.08 0.10 -5.55
N LYS A 144 4.40 0.06 -5.71
CA LYS A 144 5.27 1.16 -5.24
C LYS A 144 5.42 2.16 -6.38
N ILE A 145 4.88 3.35 -6.19
CA ILE A 145 4.76 4.33 -7.24
C ILE A 145 5.77 5.45 -7.02
N HIS A 146 6.59 5.70 -8.03
CA HIS A 146 7.70 6.66 -8.00
C HIS A 146 7.36 7.79 -8.97
N GLY A 147 7.11 9.00 -8.46
CA GLY A 147 6.89 10.19 -9.28
C GLY A 147 8.20 10.93 -9.53
N CYS A 148 8.40 11.44 -10.74
CA CYS A 148 9.35 12.52 -11.00
C CYS A 148 8.54 13.62 -11.69
N SER A 149 8.60 14.85 -11.18
CA SER A 149 8.06 16.01 -11.88
C SER A 149 8.89 16.32 -13.12
#